data_AF-A0A970U1E8-F1
#
_entry.id   AF-A0A970U1E8-F1
#
_cell.length_a   1.000
_cell.length_b   1.000
_cell.length_c   1.000
_cell.angle_alpha   90.00
_cell.angle_beta   90.00
_cell.angle_gamma   90.00
#
_symmetry.space_group_name_H-M   'P 1'
#
loop_
_entity.id
_entity.type
_entity.pdbx_description
1 polymer ?
#
loop_
_entity_poly.entity_id
_entity_poly.type
_entity_poly.pdbx_seq_one_letter_code
_entity_poly.pdbx_strand_id
1 'polypeptide(L)'
;MAQVSLSCPHCGGGFSLDQDQPLQTYWTCPYCGNRSLMQKSGDLIRLRGIISGQKPDPAKTDAAKPWDQNGRLAKSYIRAEDAWPPPPPDDEPALRSLSDYIAEVDRPGAVSEPEEQAVRPFQPPEAAEVPVWEKAELAARNRQLPAFNSYARQAIDQKPDDRRMYAWRARLAEEADGFAHRTWASPVWYLYTPRQKAFQLAQHLYAYNTALSFSDVHDQAELTAIIGKQVVRQAVDHMTERAELRCSRRWLGKRFKGRYRRSDLREAADFCDAIHRIDDQVCPMGCHQLKQIIRQEAAALPRKLARRLLRF
;
A
#
# COMPACT_ATOMS: atom_id res chain seq x y z
N MET A 1 -36.72 1.28 -10.68
CA MET A 1 -36.04 1.26 -9.37
C MET A 1 -34.97 2.32 -9.42
N ALA A 2 -35.03 3.32 -8.55
CA ALA A 2 -34.03 4.38 -8.52
C ALA A 2 -32.79 3.88 -7.77
N GLN A 3 -31.62 3.95 -8.41
CA GLN A 3 -30.35 3.51 -7.84
C GLN A 3 -29.52 4.72 -7.46
N VAL A 4 -28.99 4.71 -6.23
CA VAL A 4 -28.09 5.75 -5.73
C VAL A 4 -26.66 5.23 -5.84
N SER A 5 -25.84 5.91 -6.64
CA SER A 5 -24.40 5.63 -6.73
C SER A 5 -23.68 6.25 -5.54
N LEU A 6 -22.99 5.42 -4.75
CA LEU A 6 -22.27 5.83 -3.57
C LEU A 6 -20.81 5.36 -3.64
N SER A 7 -19.94 6.10 -2.97
CA SER A 7 -18.52 5.76 -2.85
C SER A 7 -18.18 5.40 -1.41
N CYS A 8 -17.46 4.31 -1.22
CA CYS A 8 -16.97 3.93 0.11
C CYS A 8 -15.97 5.00 0.61
N PRO A 9 -16.17 5.59 1.80
CA PRO A 9 -15.28 6.62 2.33
C PRO A 9 -13.90 6.09 2.74
N HIS A 10 -13.73 4.76 2.85
CA HIS A 10 -12.47 4.14 3.27
C HIS A 10 -11.57 3.71 2.12
N CYS A 11 -12.14 3.25 1.00
CA CYS A 11 -11.38 2.73 -0.14
C CYS A 11 -11.73 3.37 -1.49
N GLY A 12 -12.70 4.30 -1.49
CA GLY A 12 -13.23 4.95 -2.69
C GLY A 12 -13.97 4.01 -3.64
N GLY A 13 -14.31 2.79 -3.22
CA GLY A 13 -15.03 1.82 -4.06
C GLY A 13 -16.46 2.27 -4.33
N GLY A 14 -16.80 2.43 -5.61
CA GLY A 14 -18.15 2.78 -6.07
C GLY A 14 -19.10 1.59 -6.02
N PHE A 15 -20.33 1.82 -5.62
CA PHE A 15 -21.39 0.81 -5.60
C PHE A 15 -22.77 1.48 -5.71
N SER A 16 -23.75 0.74 -6.19
CA SER A 16 -25.12 1.19 -6.29
C SER A 16 -25.97 0.55 -5.20
N LEU A 17 -26.84 1.34 -4.57
CA LEU A 17 -27.89 0.84 -3.68
C LEU A 17 -29.25 1.19 -4.26
N ASP A 18 -30.20 0.25 -4.13
CA ASP A 18 -31.60 0.52 -4.45
C ASP A 18 -32.18 1.47 -3.39
N GLN A 19 -32.76 2.59 -3.85
CA GLN A 19 -33.27 3.65 -2.98
C GLN A 19 -34.44 3.19 -2.08
N ASP A 20 -35.14 2.14 -2.52
CA ASP A 20 -36.31 1.54 -1.86
C ASP A 20 -35.93 0.42 -0.87
N GLN A 21 -34.66 0.03 -0.81
CA GLN A 21 -34.21 -1.02 0.11
C GLN A 21 -34.18 -0.49 1.56
N PRO A 22 -34.66 -1.25 2.56
CA PRO A 22 -34.58 -0.83 3.96
C PRO A 22 -33.11 -0.64 4.37
N LEU A 23 -32.76 0.61 4.68
CA LEU A 23 -31.38 0.97 5.01
C LEU A 23 -30.99 0.40 6.38
N GLN A 24 -29.92 -0.37 6.42
CA GLN A 24 -29.28 -0.79 7.67
C GLN A 24 -28.49 0.37 8.27
N THR A 25 -28.33 0.40 9.60
CA THR A 25 -27.56 1.45 10.32
C THR A 25 -26.10 1.50 9.87
N TYR A 26 -25.56 0.37 9.43
CA TYR A 26 -24.19 0.22 8.99
C TYR A 26 -24.14 -0.50 7.65
N TRP A 27 -23.26 -0.05 6.77
CA TRP A 27 -22.92 -0.73 5.53
C TRP A 27 -21.50 -1.25 5.58
N THR A 28 -21.31 -2.51 5.21
CA THR A 28 -19.98 -3.12 5.11
C THR A 28 -19.55 -3.07 3.66
N CYS A 29 -18.40 -2.45 3.41
CA CYS A 29 -17.89 -2.34 2.05
C CYS A 29 -17.55 -3.72 1.47
N PRO A 30 -18.11 -4.12 0.31
CA PRO A 30 -17.79 -5.40 -0.31
C PRO A 30 -16.33 -5.44 -0.80
N TYR A 31 -15.72 -4.28 -1.01
CA TYR A 31 -14.34 -4.18 -1.53
C TYR A 31 -13.27 -4.16 -0.43
N CYS A 32 -13.49 -3.44 0.68
CA CYS A 32 -12.48 -3.31 1.74
C CYS A 32 -12.89 -3.93 3.08
N GLY A 33 -14.13 -4.40 3.23
CA GLY A 33 -14.63 -4.98 4.48
C GLY A 33 -14.86 -3.97 5.62
N ASN A 34 -14.53 -2.69 5.44
CA ASN A 34 -14.73 -1.66 6.46
C ASN A 34 -16.20 -1.25 6.56
N ARG A 35 -16.65 -0.99 7.79
CA ARG A 35 -18.01 -0.51 8.08
C ARG A 35 -18.10 1.00 7.92
N SER A 36 -19.21 1.46 7.37
CA SER A 36 -19.56 2.88 7.25
C SER A 36 -20.94 3.10 7.84
N LEU A 37 -21.15 4.22 8.54
CA LEU A 37 -22.48 4.63 8.96
C LEU A 37 -23.26 5.05 7.71
N MET A 38 -24.47 4.53 7.56
CA MET A 38 -25.41 5.05 6.58
C MET A 38 -26.32 6.09 7.24
N GLN A 39 -26.40 7.28 6.66
CA GLN A 39 -27.31 8.33 7.10
C GLN A 39 -28.19 8.75 5.92
N LYS A 40 -29.52 8.60 6.06
CA LYS A 40 -30.51 9.13 5.12
C LYS A 40 -30.99 10.48 5.62
N SER A 41 -30.98 11.50 4.76
CA SER A 41 -31.57 12.81 5.02
C SER A 41 -32.37 13.22 3.79
N GLY A 42 -33.70 13.16 3.89
CA GLY A 42 -34.58 13.29 2.72
C GLY A 42 -34.28 12.22 1.67
N ASP A 43 -34.03 12.66 0.43
CA ASP A 43 -33.69 11.80 -0.72
C ASP A 43 -32.19 11.49 -0.85
N LEU A 44 -31.36 12.03 0.04
CA LEU A 44 -29.92 11.85 0.00
C LEU A 44 -29.47 10.77 0.98
N ILE A 45 -28.73 9.79 0.47
CA ILE A 45 -27.99 8.81 1.26
C ILE A 45 -26.53 9.27 1.35
N ARG A 46 -26.02 9.40 2.57
CA ARG A 46 -24.60 9.72 2.83
C ARG A 46 -23.95 8.60 3.63
N LEU A 47 -22.73 8.25 3.25
CA LEU A 47 -21.87 7.34 3.99
C LEU A 47 -20.85 8.14 4.79
N ARG A 48 -20.80 7.92 6.09
CA ARG A 48 -19.71 8.42 6.94
C ARG A 48 -18.81 7.26 7.33
N GLY A 49 -17.52 7.39 7.08
CA GLY A 49 -16.55 6.38 7.47
C GLY A 49 -16.56 6.24 9.00
N ILE A 50 -16.91 5.06 9.50
CA ILE A 50 -16.59 4.69 10.88
C ILE A 50 -15.32 3.88 10.79
N ILE A 51 -14.20 4.44 11.25
CA ILE A 51 -13.05 3.62 11.60
C ILE A 51 -13.49 2.87 12.85
N SER A 52 -13.84 1.59 12.73
CA SER A 52 -14.10 0.75 13.90
C SER A 52 -12.79 0.49 14.63
N GLY A 53 -12.31 1.51 15.35
CA GLY A 53 -11.42 1.32 16.47
C GLY A 53 -12.22 0.77 17.64
N GLN A 54 -12.57 -0.52 17.60
CA GLN A 54 -12.98 -1.26 18.79
C GLN A 54 -12.35 -2.65 18.75
N LYS A 55 -11.24 -2.77 19.49
CA LYS A 55 -10.90 -4.02 20.19
C LYS A 55 -12.15 -4.49 20.95
N PRO A 56 -12.47 -5.78 20.98
CA PRO A 56 -13.31 -6.30 22.04
C PRO A 56 -12.53 -6.13 23.35
N ASP A 57 -13.01 -5.27 24.25
CA ASP A 57 -12.46 -5.17 25.60
C ASP A 57 -12.66 -6.50 26.34
N PRO A 58 -11.61 -7.04 26.99
CA PRO A 58 -11.80 -8.06 28.00
C PRO A 58 -12.46 -7.43 29.24
N ALA A 59 -13.29 -8.23 29.90
CA ALA A 59 -14.06 -7.86 31.07
C ALA A 59 -13.27 -7.08 32.14
N LYS A 60 -13.95 -6.10 32.73
CA LYS A 60 -13.52 -5.30 33.89
C LYS A 60 -12.96 -6.18 35.01
N THR A 61 -11.78 -5.80 35.50
CA THR A 61 -11.46 -5.87 36.93
C THR A 61 -10.81 -4.54 37.32
N ASP A 62 -11.31 -4.00 38.43
CA ASP A 62 -10.96 -2.70 39.00
C ASP A 62 -9.50 -2.61 39.46
N ALA A 63 -8.89 -1.42 39.31
CA ALA A 63 -8.43 -0.58 40.41
C ALA A 63 -7.23 0.33 40.04
N ALA A 64 -7.32 1.57 40.54
CA ALA A 64 -6.23 2.52 40.85
C ALA A 64 -5.57 3.35 39.72
N LYS A 65 -6.27 4.45 39.39
CA LYS A 65 -5.92 5.88 39.46
C LYS A 65 -4.53 6.45 39.04
N PRO A 66 -4.52 7.75 38.63
CA PRO A 66 -3.51 8.39 37.79
C PRO A 66 -2.58 9.34 38.58
N TRP A 67 -1.42 9.67 38.01
CA TRP A 67 -0.74 10.96 38.26
C TRP A 67 -0.06 11.47 37.00
N ASP A 68 -0.22 12.78 36.81
CA ASP A 68 0.15 13.62 35.68
C ASP A 68 1.64 13.95 35.59
N GLN A 69 2.03 14.18 34.34
CA GLN A 69 2.96 15.17 33.79
C GLN A 69 3.77 16.07 34.76
N ASN A 70 5.10 16.08 34.57
CA ASN A 70 5.83 17.29 34.16
C ASN A 70 7.33 17.03 33.89
N GLY A 71 7.85 17.67 32.84
CA GLY A 71 9.16 18.33 32.93
C GLY A 71 10.42 17.66 32.33
N ARG A 72 10.53 17.72 31.00
CA ARG A 72 11.69 18.19 30.20
C ARG A 72 13.11 17.59 30.36
N LEU A 73 13.62 17.21 29.17
CA LEU A 73 14.95 17.45 28.58
C LEU A 73 16.18 16.67 29.08
N ALA A 74 16.56 15.64 28.30
CA ALA A 74 17.97 15.42 27.93
C ALA A 74 18.11 14.61 26.62
N LYS A 75 18.26 15.37 25.53
CA LYS A 75 19.05 15.15 24.31
C LYS A 75 19.35 13.69 23.87
N SER A 76 18.64 13.28 22.83
CA SER A 76 19.04 12.24 21.88
C SER A 76 20.25 12.70 21.05
N TYR A 77 21.35 11.96 21.09
CA TYR A 77 22.40 12.06 20.07
C TYR A 77 22.06 11.10 18.93
N ILE A 78 21.48 11.63 17.87
CA ILE A 78 21.64 11.09 16.52
C ILE A 78 22.76 11.94 15.90
N ARG A 79 23.84 11.28 15.47
CA ARG A 79 24.93 11.93 14.71
C ARG A 79 24.36 12.43 13.39
N ALA A 80 24.65 13.68 13.08
CA ALA A 80 24.20 14.40 11.89
C ALA A 80 24.93 13.98 10.58
N GLU A 81 25.47 12.76 10.50
CA GLU A 81 26.32 12.32 9.37
C GLU A 81 25.64 11.28 8.46
N ASP A 82 24.43 10.80 8.77
CA ASP A 82 23.70 9.80 7.96
C ASP A 82 22.40 10.35 7.30
N ALA A 83 22.22 11.66 7.25
CA ALA A 83 21.11 12.27 6.53
C ALA A 83 21.43 12.36 5.03
N TRP A 84 20.88 11.42 4.25
CA TRP A 84 20.74 11.56 2.80
C TRP A 84 19.36 12.14 2.49
N PRO A 85 19.21 13.13 1.57
CA PRO A 85 20.24 13.70 0.69
C PRO A 85 21.09 14.82 1.35
N PRO A 86 22.26 15.15 0.76
CA PRO A 86 23.11 16.24 1.26
C PRO A 86 22.41 17.60 1.17
N PRO A 87 22.79 18.58 2.01
CA PRO A 87 22.31 19.95 1.89
C PRO A 87 22.73 20.54 0.52
N PRO A 88 21.91 21.45 -0.06
CA PRO A 88 22.25 22.13 -1.30
C PRO A 88 23.55 22.94 -1.13
N PRO A 89 24.34 23.12 -2.20
CA PRO A 89 25.57 23.91 -2.17
C PRO A 89 25.30 25.38 -1.81
N ASP A 90 26.22 25.98 -1.06
CA ASP A 90 26.14 27.37 -0.50
C ASP A 90 26.13 28.50 -1.56
N ASP A 91 26.01 28.19 -2.85
CA ASP A 91 26.04 29.14 -3.96
C ASP A 91 24.68 29.27 -4.69
N GLU A 92 23.56 29.10 -3.98
CA GLU A 92 22.25 29.51 -4.51
C GLU A 92 22.08 31.03 -4.40
N PRO A 93 21.77 31.76 -5.48
CA PRO A 93 21.46 33.18 -5.39
C PRO A 93 20.23 33.37 -4.51
N ALA A 94 20.28 34.34 -3.60
CA ALA A 94 19.24 34.61 -2.62
C ALA A 94 17.83 34.54 -3.24
N LEU A 95 17.01 33.62 -2.74
CA LEU A 95 15.60 33.49 -3.08
C LEU A 95 14.94 34.86 -2.89
N ARG A 96 14.44 35.43 -4.00
CA ARG A 96 13.67 36.68 -3.99
C ARG A 96 12.53 36.56 -2.99
N SER A 97 12.35 37.61 -2.19
CA SER A 97 11.30 37.64 -1.19
C SER A 97 9.93 37.59 -1.88
N LEU A 98 8.97 36.90 -1.28
CA LEU A 98 7.57 36.88 -1.72
C LEU A 98 6.96 38.30 -1.77
N SER A 99 7.54 39.25 -1.03
CA SER A 99 7.23 40.69 -1.09
C SER A 99 7.57 41.33 -2.43
N ASP A 100 8.66 40.91 -3.08
CA ASP A 100 9.12 41.48 -4.35
C ASP A 100 8.18 41.08 -5.50
N TYR A 101 7.57 39.90 -5.40
CA TYR A 101 6.57 39.41 -6.35
C TYR A 101 5.24 40.17 -6.26
N ILE A 102 4.87 40.66 -5.08
CA ILE A 102 3.61 41.36 -4.84
C ILE A 102 3.70 42.82 -5.32
N ALA A 103 4.89 43.44 -5.24
CA ALA A 103 5.10 44.82 -5.66
C ALA A 103 5.08 45.02 -7.20
N GLU A 104 5.23 43.95 -7.98
CA GLU A 104 5.21 43.99 -9.45
C GLU A 104 3.77 43.95 -10.03
N VAL A 105 2.78 43.54 -9.23
CA VAL A 105 1.40 43.30 -9.69
C VAL A 105 0.50 44.55 -9.56
N ASP A 106 0.92 45.59 -8.83
CA ASP A 106 0.05 46.73 -8.45
C ASP A 106 0.44 48.10 -9.06
N ARG A 107 1.13 48.16 -10.21
CA ARG A 107 1.27 49.44 -10.94
C ARG A 107 0.14 49.67 -11.95
N PRO A 108 -0.67 50.74 -11.80
CA PRO A 108 -1.64 51.12 -12.82
C PRO A 108 -0.97 51.89 -13.97
N GLY A 109 -1.16 51.38 -15.18
CA GLY A 109 -1.36 52.11 -16.45
C GLY A 109 -0.29 53.07 -16.96
N ALA A 110 0.34 52.70 -18.08
CA ALA A 110 0.63 53.65 -19.15
C ALA A 110 -0.04 53.14 -20.43
N VAL A 111 -0.95 53.96 -20.94
CA VAL A 111 -1.82 53.74 -22.09
C VAL A 111 -1.03 53.91 -23.38
N SER A 112 -1.17 52.95 -24.30
CA SER A 112 -0.96 53.18 -25.74
C SER A 112 -1.76 52.16 -26.54
N GLU A 113 -2.80 52.63 -27.21
CA GLU A 113 -3.54 51.96 -28.28
C GLU A 113 -3.44 52.84 -29.55
N PRO A 114 -3.74 52.34 -30.77
CA PRO A 114 -3.62 50.96 -31.26
C PRO A 114 -2.99 50.90 -32.67
N GLU A 115 -2.42 49.75 -33.06
CA GLU A 115 -2.34 49.36 -34.48
C GLU A 115 -3.06 48.03 -34.67
N GLU A 116 -4.13 48.07 -35.47
CA GLU A 116 -4.93 46.93 -35.89
C GLU A 116 -4.10 45.92 -36.69
N GLN A 117 -3.79 44.80 -36.07
CA GLN A 117 -3.61 43.55 -36.79
C GLN A 117 -4.53 42.52 -36.16
N ALA A 118 -5.40 41.92 -36.97
CA ALA A 118 -6.32 40.88 -36.59
C ALA A 118 -5.54 39.64 -36.09
N VAL A 119 -5.22 39.63 -34.80
CA VAL A 119 -4.67 38.49 -34.08
C VAL A 119 -5.79 37.47 -33.97
N ARG A 120 -5.74 36.42 -34.80
CA ARG A 120 -6.42 35.17 -34.50
C ARG A 120 -6.06 34.80 -33.06
N PRO A 121 -7.02 34.46 -32.18
CA PRO A 121 -6.70 34.13 -30.80
C PRO A 121 -5.65 33.02 -30.81
N PHE A 122 -4.47 33.34 -30.26
CA PHE A 122 -3.47 32.36 -29.93
C PHE A 122 -4.11 31.44 -28.89
N GLN A 123 -4.64 30.31 -29.36
CA GLN A 123 -4.84 29.17 -28.49
C GLN A 123 -3.43 28.68 -28.17
N PRO A 124 -2.96 28.78 -26.91
CA PRO A 124 -1.77 28.02 -26.54
C PRO A 124 -2.05 26.56 -26.92
N PRO A 125 -1.07 25.83 -27.48
CA PRO A 125 -1.26 24.39 -27.67
C PRO A 125 -1.66 23.85 -26.31
N GLU A 126 -2.87 23.28 -26.23
CA GLU A 126 -3.34 22.49 -25.10
C GLU A 126 -2.14 21.64 -24.67
N ALA A 127 -1.56 21.92 -23.50
CA ALA A 127 -0.42 21.17 -23.03
C ALA A 127 -0.88 19.72 -23.01
N ALA A 128 -0.41 18.93 -23.99
CA ALA A 128 -1.01 17.64 -24.32
C ALA A 128 -1.20 16.88 -23.03
N GLU A 129 -2.46 16.63 -22.65
CA GLU A 129 -2.75 16.08 -21.34
C GLU A 129 -1.98 14.78 -21.20
N VAL A 130 -1.02 14.75 -20.28
CA VAL A 130 -0.17 13.57 -20.04
C VAL A 130 -1.11 12.37 -19.86
N PRO A 131 -0.97 11.32 -20.69
CA PRO A 131 -1.85 10.15 -20.62
C PRO A 131 -1.92 9.59 -19.20
N VAL A 132 -3.09 9.10 -18.80
CA VAL A 132 -3.33 8.65 -17.42
C VAL A 132 -2.38 7.51 -17.01
N TRP A 133 -1.99 6.66 -17.96
CA TRP A 133 -1.02 5.58 -17.71
C TRP A 133 0.39 6.11 -17.41
N GLU A 134 0.82 7.23 -18.01
CA GLU A 134 2.10 7.88 -17.69
C GLU A 134 2.07 8.50 -16.30
N LYS A 135 0.92 9.09 -15.91
CA LYS A 135 0.71 9.59 -14.52
C LYS A 135 0.78 8.44 -13.51
N ALA A 136 0.18 7.29 -13.82
CA ALA A 136 0.24 6.10 -12.98
C ALA A 136 1.69 5.59 -12.85
N GLU A 137 2.41 5.50 -13.97
CA GLU A 137 3.81 5.08 -13.99
C GLU A 137 4.70 6.02 -13.18
N LEU A 138 4.56 7.33 -13.36
CA LEU A 138 5.31 8.33 -12.61
C LEU A 138 5.02 8.24 -11.11
N ALA A 139 3.74 8.14 -10.73
CA ALA A 139 3.33 7.97 -9.33
C ALA A 139 3.95 6.70 -8.72
N ALA A 140 4.03 5.64 -9.49
CA ALA A 140 4.59 4.38 -9.04
C ALA A 140 6.12 4.41 -8.92
N ARG A 141 6.84 5.03 -9.88
CA ARG A 141 8.29 5.29 -9.78
C ARG A 141 8.61 6.11 -8.53
N ASN A 142 7.77 7.08 -8.21
CA ASN A 142 7.89 7.94 -7.04
C ASN A 142 7.32 7.32 -5.75
N ARG A 143 6.87 6.06 -5.77
CA ARG A 143 6.29 5.33 -4.63
C ARG A 143 5.08 6.03 -3.99
N GLN A 144 4.32 6.77 -4.76
CA GLN A 144 3.10 7.48 -4.34
C GLN A 144 1.88 6.54 -4.45
N LEU A 145 1.77 5.56 -3.55
CA LEU A 145 0.72 4.53 -3.59
C LEU A 145 -0.72 5.07 -3.74
N PRO A 146 -1.17 6.12 -3.03
CA PRO A 146 -2.52 6.65 -3.20
C PRO A 146 -2.77 7.21 -4.60
N ALA A 147 -1.80 7.96 -5.14
CA ALA A 147 -1.86 8.54 -6.48
C ALA A 147 -1.83 7.43 -7.55
N PHE A 148 -0.91 6.48 -7.42
CA PHE A 148 -0.85 5.29 -8.29
C PHE A 148 -2.18 4.55 -8.30
N ASN A 149 -2.78 4.27 -7.14
CA ASN A 149 -4.06 3.55 -7.06
C ASN A 149 -5.21 4.30 -7.74
N SER A 150 -5.18 5.63 -7.74
CA SER A 150 -6.18 6.45 -8.44
C SER A 150 -5.98 6.36 -9.95
N TYR A 151 -4.76 6.65 -10.43
CA TYR A 151 -4.46 6.68 -11.86
C TYR A 151 -4.49 5.30 -12.51
N ALA A 152 -4.00 4.27 -11.82
CA ALA A 152 -3.98 2.90 -12.34
C ALA A 152 -5.40 2.35 -12.59
N ARG A 153 -6.40 2.76 -11.79
CA ARG A 153 -7.80 2.37 -12.03
C ARG A 153 -8.31 2.99 -13.32
N GLN A 154 -8.14 4.30 -13.48
CA GLN A 154 -8.54 5.01 -14.69
C GLN A 154 -7.82 4.46 -15.93
N ALA A 155 -6.52 4.12 -15.80
CA ALA A 155 -5.76 3.51 -16.88
C ALA A 155 -6.27 2.11 -17.25
N ILE A 156 -6.62 1.28 -16.26
CA ILE A 156 -7.22 -0.05 -16.47
C ILE A 156 -8.60 0.08 -17.12
N ASP A 157 -9.42 1.05 -16.70
CA ASP A 157 -10.75 1.28 -17.29
C ASP A 157 -10.64 1.69 -18.77
N GLN A 158 -9.58 2.43 -19.14
CA GLN A 158 -9.29 2.81 -20.53
C GLN A 158 -8.69 1.67 -21.36
N LYS A 159 -7.82 0.86 -20.76
CA LYS A 159 -7.10 -0.25 -21.41
C LYS A 159 -7.00 -1.45 -20.47
N PRO A 160 -8.06 -2.29 -20.39
CA PRO A 160 -8.10 -3.40 -19.45
C PRO A 160 -7.09 -4.51 -19.78
N ASP A 161 -6.62 -4.58 -21.01
CA ASP A 161 -5.64 -5.59 -21.44
C ASP A 161 -4.19 -5.10 -21.28
N ASP A 162 -3.97 -3.87 -20.80
CA ASP A 162 -2.62 -3.36 -20.55
C ASP A 162 -2.01 -3.99 -19.28
N ARG A 163 -1.15 -4.98 -19.51
CA ARG A 163 -0.40 -5.70 -18.47
C ARG A 163 0.39 -4.80 -17.52
N ARG A 164 0.84 -3.62 -17.96
CA ARG A 164 1.73 -2.75 -17.17
C ARG A 164 1.07 -2.39 -15.85
N MET A 165 -0.19 -1.93 -15.88
CA MET A 165 -0.87 -1.50 -14.66
C MET A 165 -1.00 -2.63 -13.64
N TYR A 166 -1.26 -3.86 -14.11
CA TYR A 166 -1.32 -5.05 -13.25
C TYR A 166 0.04 -5.44 -12.69
N ALA A 167 1.09 -5.43 -13.53
CA ALA A 167 2.46 -5.74 -13.10
C ALA A 167 2.97 -4.76 -12.05
N TRP A 168 2.76 -3.46 -12.28
CA TRP A 168 3.10 -2.41 -11.32
C TRP A 168 2.33 -2.55 -10.02
N ARG A 169 1.02 -2.87 -10.10
CA ARG A 169 0.19 -3.09 -8.91
C ARG A 169 0.64 -4.31 -8.10
N ALA A 170 0.95 -5.42 -8.77
CA ALA A 170 1.47 -6.62 -8.12
C ALA A 170 2.79 -6.33 -7.41
N ARG A 171 3.73 -5.67 -8.10
CA ARG A 171 5.03 -5.30 -7.54
C ARG A 171 4.91 -4.37 -6.33
N LEU A 172 4.16 -3.28 -6.46
CA LEU A 172 3.99 -2.30 -5.39
C LEU A 172 3.29 -2.89 -4.16
N ALA A 173 2.34 -3.81 -4.36
CA ALA A 173 1.71 -4.53 -3.26
C ALA A 173 2.74 -5.34 -2.45
N GLU A 174 3.67 -6.01 -3.12
CA GLU A 174 4.71 -6.79 -2.43
C GLU A 174 5.84 -5.96 -1.85
N GLU A 175 6.16 -4.82 -2.46
CA GLU A 175 7.08 -3.86 -1.85
C GLU A 175 6.54 -3.37 -0.49
N ALA A 176 5.22 -3.21 -0.38
CA ALA A 176 4.49 -2.79 0.82
C ALA A 176 4.07 -3.95 1.77
N ASP A 177 4.78 -5.08 1.74
CA ASP A 177 4.54 -6.24 2.61
C ASP A 177 3.13 -6.85 2.46
N GLY A 178 2.51 -6.72 1.28
CA GLY A 178 1.14 -7.13 1.01
C GLY A 178 0.89 -8.60 1.33
N PHE A 179 1.76 -9.50 0.88
CA PHE A 179 1.59 -10.94 1.10
C PHE A 179 1.68 -11.32 2.56
N ALA A 180 2.66 -10.81 3.30
CA ALA A 180 2.80 -11.05 4.74
C ALA A 180 1.55 -10.60 5.51
N HIS A 181 1.08 -9.36 5.28
CA HIS A 181 -0.09 -8.80 5.96
C HIS A 181 -1.40 -9.54 5.67
N ARG A 182 -1.49 -10.22 4.53
CA ARG A 182 -2.64 -11.06 4.16
C ARG A 182 -2.52 -12.49 4.66
N THR A 183 -1.32 -12.94 5.03
CA THR A 183 -1.03 -14.33 5.37
C THR A 183 -0.39 -14.46 6.76
N TRP A 184 0.84 -14.95 6.89
CA TRP A 184 1.44 -15.36 8.16
C TRP A 184 1.62 -14.24 9.19
N ALA A 185 1.75 -12.97 8.75
CA ALA A 185 1.86 -11.83 9.66
C ALA A 185 0.48 -11.27 10.06
N SER A 186 -0.60 -11.77 9.46
CA SER A 186 -1.96 -11.41 9.83
C SER A 186 -2.37 -12.03 11.18
N PRO A 187 -2.98 -11.27 12.10
CA PRO A 187 -3.46 -11.81 13.37
C PRO A 187 -4.63 -12.78 13.23
N VAL A 188 -5.20 -12.95 12.03
CA VAL A 188 -6.37 -13.79 11.80
C VAL A 188 -6.12 -14.95 10.84
N TRP A 189 -4.91 -15.09 10.27
CA TRP A 189 -4.62 -16.14 9.29
C TRP A 189 -4.86 -17.55 9.83
N TYR A 190 -4.43 -17.81 11.07
CA TYR A 190 -4.61 -19.10 11.71
C TYR A 190 -6.08 -19.44 12.01
N LEU A 191 -6.98 -18.44 12.00
CA LEU A 191 -8.42 -18.62 12.22
C LEU A 191 -9.17 -18.97 10.93
N TYR A 192 -8.57 -18.71 9.76
CA TYR A 192 -9.24 -18.98 8.49
C TYR A 192 -9.27 -20.46 8.17
N THR A 193 -10.44 -20.89 7.69
CA THR A 193 -10.60 -22.21 7.08
C THR A 193 -9.72 -22.34 5.83
N PRO A 194 -9.37 -23.57 5.40
CA PRO A 194 -8.62 -23.80 4.17
C PRO A 194 -9.17 -23.06 2.94
N ARG A 195 -10.50 -23.02 2.79
CA ARG A 195 -11.19 -22.35 1.68
C ARG A 195 -11.06 -20.83 1.75
N GLN A 196 -11.18 -20.24 2.95
CA GLN A 196 -11.00 -18.80 3.14
C GLN A 196 -9.56 -18.37 2.84
N LYS A 197 -8.58 -19.16 3.26
CA LYS A 197 -7.16 -18.93 2.95
C LYS A 197 -6.90 -18.93 1.44
N ALA A 198 -7.41 -19.93 0.72
CA ALA A 198 -7.29 -20.00 -0.74
C ALA A 198 -7.93 -18.79 -1.42
N PHE A 199 -9.15 -18.42 -1.01
CA PHE A 199 -9.82 -17.24 -1.53
C PHE A 199 -9.04 -15.94 -1.29
N GLN A 200 -8.49 -15.77 -0.08
CA GLN A 200 -7.69 -14.59 0.26
C GLN A 200 -6.39 -14.52 -0.56
N LEU A 201 -5.73 -15.66 -0.78
CA LEU A 201 -4.55 -15.75 -1.65
C LEU A 201 -4.91 -15.43 -3.10
N ALA A 202 -6.03 -15.96 -3.61
CA ALA A 202 -6.48 -15.69 -4.98
C ALA A 202 -6.80 -14.20 -5.20
N GLN A 203 -7.46 -13.56 -4.23
CA GLN A 203 -7.71 -12.12 -4.26
C GLN A 203 -6.42 -11.31 -4.26
N HIS A 204 -5.46 -11.72 -3.44
CA HIS A 204 -4.20 -11.01 -3.31
C HIS A 204 -3.33 -11.15 -4.56
N LEU A 205 -3.25 -12.36 -5.13
CA LEU A 205 -2.50 -12.66 -6.35
C LEU A 205 -3.24 -12.29 -7.64
N TYR A 206 -4.44 -11.70 -7.56
CA TYR A 206 -5.22 -11.33 -8.74
C TYR A 206 -4.43 -10.45 -9.72
N ALA A 207 -3.83 -9.36 -9.25
CA ALA A 207 -3.06 -8.45 -10.11
C ALA A 207 -1.85 -9.14 -10.73
N TYR A 208 -1.20 -10.04 -10.00
CA TYR A 208 -0.10 -10.85 -10.52
C TYR A 208 -0.59 -11.80 -11.62
N ASN A 209 -1.66 -12.55 -11.38
CA ASN A 209 -2.25 -13.47 -12.35
C ASN A 209 -2.67 -12.75 -13.65
N THR A 210 -3.33 -11.58 -13.52
CA THR A 210 -3.73 -10.78 -14.68
C THR A 210 -2.53 -10.20 -15.43
N ALA A 211 -1.46 -9.81 -14.72
CA ALA A 211 -0.23 -9.37 -15.37
C ALA A 211 0.40 -10.50 -16.20
N LEU A 212 0.40 -11.73 -15.67
CA LEU A 212 0.93 -12.89 -16.40
C LEU A 212 0.10 -13.21 -17.66
N SER A 213 -1.24 -13.13 -17.59
CA SER A 213 -2.11 -13.46 -18.73
C SER A 213 -1.90 -12.55 -19.95
N PHE A 214 -1.42 -11.34 -19.73
CA PHE A 214 -1.17 -10.36 -20.79
C PHE A 214 0.32 -10.14 -21.10
N SER A 215 1.22 -10.84 -20.41
CA SER A 215 2.68 -10.71 -20.59
C SER A 215 3.27 -11.85 -21.41
N ASP A 216 4.38 -11.56 -22.08
CA ASP A 216 5.20 -12.59 -22.70
C ASP A 216 6.00 -13.38 -21.66
N VAL A 217 6.64 -14.47 -22.11
CA VAL A 217 7.37 -15.40 -21.23
C VAL A 217 8.53 -14.71 -20.49
N HIS A 218 9.18 -13.72 -21.10
CA HIS A 218 10.33 -13.04 -20.49
C HIS A 218 9.87 -12.17 -19.32
N ASP A 219 8.84 -11.36 -19.56
CA ASP A 219 8.33 -10.43 -18.56
C ASP A 219 7.56 -11.16 -17.45
N GLN A 220 6.93 -12.29 -17.78
CA GLN A 220 6.41 -13.21 -16.77
C GLN A 220 7.52 -13.65 -15.82
N ALA A 221 8.65 -14.14 -16.36
CA ALA A 221 9.76 -14.61 -15.54
C ALA A 221 10.37 -13.49 -14.67
N GLU A 222 10.54 -12.29 -15.23
CA GLU A 222 11.05 -11.13 -14.46
C GLU A 222 10.10 -10.77 -13.32
N LEU A 223 8.79 -10.64 -13.61
CA LEU A 223 7.80 -10.31 -12.59
C LEU A 223 7.74 -11.38 -11.50
N THR A 224 7.72 -12.67 -11.87
CA THR A 224 7.74 -13.78 -10.91
C THR A 224 8.98 -13.75 -10.02
N ALA A 225 10.15 -13.46 -10.60
CA ALA A 225 11.39 -13.35 -9.85
C ALA A 225 11.33 -12.21 -8.81
N ILE A 226 10.84 -11.04 -9.22
CA ILE A 226 10.64 -9.89 -8.31
C ILE A 226 9.70 -10.26 -7.17
N ILE A 227 8.52 -10.78 -7.49
CA ILE A 227 7.48 -11.13 -6.51
C ILE A 227 7.99 -12.21 -5.55
N GLY A 228 8.57 -13.30 -6.05
CA GLY A 228 9.09 -14.38 -5.20
C GLY A 228 10.18 -13.93 -4.25
N LYS A 229 11.09 -13.04 -4.70
CA LYS A 229 12.11 -12.42 -3.85
C LYS A 229 11.49 -11.56 -2.75
N GLN A 230 10.47 -10.76 -3.07
CA GLN A 230 9.79 -9.94 -2.07
C GLN A 230 9.09 -10.81 -1.01
N VAL A 231 8.41 -11.88 -1.42
CA VAL A 231 7.75 -12.81 -0.48
C VAL A 231 8.74 -13.39 0.54
N VAL A 232 9.94 -13.78 0.09
CA VAL A 232 11.00 -14.29 0.99
C VAL A 232 11.58 -13.16 1.86
N ARG A 233 11.81 -11.97 1.30
CA ARG A 233 12.23 -10.78 2.07
C ARG A 233 11.29 -10.51 3.23
N GLN A 234 9.99 -10.41 2.96
CA GLN A 234 8.95 -10.15 3.95
C GLN A 234 8.96 -11.19 5.09
N ALA A 235 9.16 -12.48 4.76
CA ALA A 235 9.22 -13.54 5.76
C ALA A 235 10.45 -13.42 6.67
N VAL A 236 11.60 -13.06 6.09
CA VAL A 236 12.85 -12.83 6.83
C VAL A 236 12.74 -11.59 7.71
N ASP A 237 12.20 -10.49 7.18
CA ASP A 237 12.00 -9.24 7.91
C ASP A 237 11.10 -9.47 9.12
N HIS A 238 9.97 -10.15 8.93
CA HIS A 238 9.04 -10.49 10.00
C HIS A 238 9.72 -11.34 11.10
N MET A 239 10.44 -12.40 10.74
CA MET A 239 11.13 -13.25 11.73
C MET A 239 12.28 -12.52 12.43
N THR A 240 12.93 -11.59 11.74
CA THR A 240 13.97 -10.73 12.29
C THR A 240 13.38 -9.78 13.33
N GLU A 241 12.28 -9.11 13.00
CA GLU A 241 11.54 -8.25 13.93
C GLU A 241 11.15 -9.00 15.21
N ARG A 242 10.64 -10.23 15.08
CA ARG A 242 10.29 -11.09 16.24
C ARG A 242 11.52 -11.39 17.11
N ALA A 243 12.67 -11.66 16.48
CA ALA A 243 13.92 -11.90 17.19
C ALA A 243 14.46 -10.64 17.89
N GLU A 244 14.28 -9.48 17.27
CA GLU A 244 14.63 -8.16 17.82
C GLU A 244 13.74 -7.78 19.01
N LEU A 245 12.42 -7.92 18.89
CA LEU A 245 11.47 -7.71 19.99
C LEU A 245 11.78 -8.60 21.20
N ARG A 246 12.20 -9.85 20.97
CA ARG A 246 12.65 -10.71 22.07
C ARG A 246 13.92 -10.18 22.73
N CYS A 247 14.85 -9.65 21.94
CA CYS A 247 16.11 -9.11 22.43
C CYS A 247 15.90 -7.79 23.19
N SER A 248 15.03 -6.90 22.71
CA SER A 248 14.72 -5.60 23.34
C SER A 248 14.02 -5.73 24.68
N ARG A 249 13.22 -6.81 24.89
CA ARG A 249 12.58 -7.12 26.19
C ARG A 249 13.56 -7.48 27.31
N ARG A 250 14.86 -7.59 27.03
CA ARG A 250 15.86 -7.89 28.06
C ARG A 250 16.42 -6.59 28.62
N TRP A 251 16.39 -6.48 29.95
CA TRP A 251 16.91 -5.34 30.68
C TRP A 251 18.38 -5.00 30.38
N LEU A 252 19.19 -6.00 29.98
CA LEU A 252 20.62 -5.85 29.71
C LEU A 252 20.98 -5.59 28.24
N GLY A 253 20.32 -4.63 27.57
CA GLY A 253 20.80 -4.02 26.30
C GLY A 253 21.19 -4.98 25.16
N LYS A 254 20.70 -6.23 25.17
CA LYS A 254 21.14 -7.24 24.20
C LYS A 254 20.47 -6.95 22.87
N ARG A 255 21.26 -6.57 21.85
CA ARG A 255 20.80 -6.45 20.46
C ARG A 255 20.76 -7.81 19.77
N PHE A 256 19.90 -7.95 18.77
CA PHE A 256 19.90 -9.11 17.88
C PHE A 256 21.20 -9.16 17.08
N LYS A 257 21.79 -10.37 16.95
CA LYS A 257 23.06 -10.61 16.23
C LYS A 257 22.92 -11.75 15.21
N GLY A 258 21.74 -11.87 14.57
CA GLY A 258 21.46 -12.93 13.60
C GLY A 258 21.18 -14.33 14.19
N ARG A 259 21.11 -14.46 15.53
CA ARG A 259 20.88 -15.75 16.20
C ARG A 259 19.40 -15.96 16.53
N TYR A 260 18.65 -16.54 15.61
CA TYR A 260 17.24 -16.89 15.80
C TYR A 260 17.03 -17.96 16.88
N ARG A 261 15.96 -17.85 17.67
CA ARG A 261 15.43 -18.94 18.52
C ARG A 261 14.30 -19.68 17.82
N ARG A 262 13.87 -20.83 18.38
CA ARG A 262 12.71 -21.56 17.85
C ARG A 262 11.43 -20.73 17.92
N SER A 263 11.28 -19.92 18.98
CA SER A 263 10.16 -19.00 19.16
C SER A 263 10.08 -17.92 18.08
N ASP A 264 11.24 -17.44 17.61
CA ASP A 264 11.35 -16.36 16.63
C ASP A 264 10.94 -16.83 15.22
N LEU A 265 10.83 -18.15 15.02
CA LEU A 265 10.55 -18.82 13.74
C LEU A 265 9.26 -19.62 13.79
N ARG A 266 8.34 -19.31 14.73
CA ARG A 266 7.11 -20.07 14.91
C ARG A 266 6.18 -19.88 13.71
N GLU A 267 6.07 -18.64 13.24
CA GLU A 267 5.24 -18.20 12.12
C GLU A 267 5.75 -18.71 10.77
N ALA A 268 6.94 -19.34 10.73
CA ALA A 268 7.41 -20.03 9.53
C ALA A 268 6.49 -21.18 9.07
N ALA A 269 5.74 -21.78 10.01
CA ALA A 269 4.74 -22.79 9.67
C ALA A 269 3.56 -22.17 8.89
N ASP A 270 3.09 -21.00 9.30
CA ASP A 270 2.02 -20.27 8.61
C ASP A 270 2.47 -19.72 7.26
N PHE A 271 3.74 -19.29 7.16
CA PHE A 271 4.38 -19.00 5.88
C PHE A 271 4.31 -20.21 4.95
N CYS A 272 4.77 -21.38 5.41
CA CYS A 272 4.77 -22.60 4.60
C CYS A 272 3.34 -23.03 4.20
N ASP A 273 2.37 -22.91 5.12
CA ASP A 273 0.95 -23.15 4.80
C ASP A 273 0.44 -22.21 3.71
N ALA A 274 0.78 -20.92 3.78
CA ALA A 274 0.42 -19.95 2.75
C ALA A 274 1.04 -20.30 1.38
N ILE A 275 2.32 -20.64 1.33
CA ILE A 275 2.98 -21.02 0.07
C ILE A 275 2.41 -22.33 -0.47
N HIS A 276 2.20 -23.34 0.38
CA HIS A 276 1.67 -24.64 -0.06
C HIS A 276 0.31 -24.49 -0.77
N ARG A 277 -0.52 -23.56 -0.29
CA ARG A 277 -1.85 -23.23 -0.83
C ARG A 277 -1.84 -22.46 -2.15
N ILE A 278 -0.69 -21.97 -2.62
CA ILE A 278 -0.59 -21.38 -3.96
C ILE A 278 -0.60 -22.51 -5.00
N ASP A 279 -1.78 -22.95 -5.40
CA ASP A 279 -2.00 -23.97 -6.43
C ASP A 279 -2.56 -23.34 -7.72
N ASP A 280 -2.93 -24.19 -8.69
CA ASP A 280 -3.49 -23.75 -9.96
C ASP A 280 -4.85 -23.05 -9.82
N GLN A 281 -5.59 -23.28 -8.73
CA GLN A 281 -6.85 -22.57 -8.48
C GLN A 281 -6.59 -21.14 -8.01
N VAL A 282 -5.53 -20.95 -7.24
CA VAL A 282 -5.13 -19.65 -6.69
C VAL A 282 -4.29 -18.84 -7.68
N CYS A 283 -3.39 -19.49 -8.41
CA CYS A 283 -2.39 -18.88 -9.28
C CYS A 283 -2.18 -19.73 -10.55
N PRO A 284 -3.14 -19.75 -11.48
CA PRO A 284 -3.18 -20.70 -12.59
C PRO A 284 -1.99 -20.62 -13.54
N MET A 285 -1.38 -19.44 -13.69
CA MET A 285 -0.31 -19.22 -14.66
C MET A 285 1.10 -19.24 -14.07
N GLY A 286 1.22 -19.07 -12.75
CA GLY A 286 2.51 -18.78 -12.12
C GLY A 286 2.80 -19.55 -10.85
N CYS A 287 1.95 -20.50 -10.42
CA CYS A 287 2.10 -21.17 -9.12
C CYS A 287 3.44 -21.91 -9.02
N HIS A 288 3.83 -22.64 -10.08
CA HIS A 288 5.03 -23.47 -10.10
C HIS A 288 6.28 -22.62 -10.13
N GLN A 289 6.36 -21.64 -11.03
CA GLN A 289 7.50 -20.72 -11.13
C GLN A 289 7.64 -19.90 -9.84
N LEU A 290 6.54 -19.37 -9.29
CA LEU A 290 6.58 -18.59 -8.06
C LEU A 290 7.09 -19.42 -6.88
N LYS A 291 6.54 -20.63 -6.68
CA LYS A 291 7.04 -21.56 -5.66
C LYS A 291 8.51 -21.91 -5.85
N GLN A 292 8.96 -22.08 -7.09
CA GLN A 292 10.35 -22.38 -7.40
C GLN A 292 11.29 -21.22 -7.03
N ILE A 293 10.95 -19.99 -7.41
CA ILE A 293 11.72 -18.79 -7.03
C ILE A 293 11.76 -18.67 -5.50
N ILE A 294 10.63 -18.83 -4.82
CA ILE A 294 10.57 -18.77 -3.35
C ILE A 294 11.49 -19.83 -2.73
N ARG A 295 11.53 -21.05 -3.28
CA ARG A 295 12.46 -22.10 -2.82
C ARG A 295 13.92 -21.72 -3.04
N GLN A 296 14.26 -21.17 -4.20
CA GLN A 296 15.64 -20.74 -4.52
C GLN A 296 16.10 -19.63 -3.58
N GLU A 297 15.29 -18.58 -3.43
CA GLU A 297 15.56 -17.45 -2.53
C GLU A 297 15.65 -17.91 -1.07
N ALA A 298 14.74 -18.78 -0.61
CA ALA A 298 14.78 -19.31 0.75
C ALA A 298 15.98 -20.24 1.01
N ALA A 299 16.46 -20.97 -0.02
CA ALA A 299 17.64 -21.83 0.09
C ALA A 299 18.95 -21.05 0.21
N ALA A 300 19.01 -19.83 -0.33
CA ALA A 300 20.17 -18.94 -0.20
C ALA A 300 20.32 -18.34 1.21
N LEU A 301 19.31 -18.47 2.07
CA LEU A 301 19.33 -17.93 3.42
C LEU A 301 20.23 -18.74 4.38
N PRO A 302 20.62 -18.17 5.53
CA PRO A 302 21.30 -18.91 6.59
C PRO A 302 20.56 -20.20 6.95
N ARG A 303 21.32 -21.29 7.16
CA ARG A 303 20.82 -22.67 7.34
C ARG A 303 19.60 -22.81 8.25
N LYS A 304 19.50 -22.00 9.30
CA LYS A 304 18.39 -22.05 10.26
C LYS A 304 17.07 -21.51 9.69
N LEU A 305 17.13 -20.42 8.92
CA LEU A 305 15.98 -19.84 8.20
C LEU A 305 15.59 -20.74 7.04
N ALA A 306 16.54 -21.11 6.19
CA ALA A 306 16.31 -21.99 5.04
C ALA A 306 15.58 -23.28 5.45
N ARG A 307 16.06 -23.99 6.47
CA ARG A 307 15.40 -25.21 7.00
C ARG A 307 13.96 -25.02 7.49
N ARG A 308 13.57 -23.80 7.85
CA ARG A 308 12.23 -23.49 8.35
C ARG A 308 11.30 -23.03 7.24
N LEU A 309 11.81 -22.22 6.32
CA LEU A 309 11.05 -21.67 5.20
C LEU A 309 10.86 -22.67 4.07
N LEU A 310 11.68 -23.71 3.94
CA LEU A 310 11.59 -24.74 2.87
C LEU A 310 10.68 -25.93 3.21
N ARG A 311 9.71 -25.80 4.12
CA ARG A 311 8.87 -26.92 4.58
C ARG A 311 7.54 -27.06 3.82
N PHE A 312 7.49 -26.61 2.57
CA PHE A 312 6.27 -26.57 1.75
C PHE A 312 6.43 -27.26 0.40
#